data_AF-C5DAD7-F1
#
_entry.id   AF-C5DAD7-F1
#
_cell.length_a   1.000
_cell.length_b   1.000
_cell.length_c   1.000
_cell.angle_alpha   90.00
_cell.angle_beta   90.00
_cell.angle_gamma   90.00
#
_symmetry.space_group_name_H-M   'P 1'
#
loop_
_entity.id
_entity.type
_entity.pdbx_description
1 polymer ?
#
loop_
_entity_poly.entity_id
_entity_poly.type
_entity_poly.pdbx_seq_one_letter_code
_entity_poly.pdbx_strand_id
1 'polypeptide(L)'
;MAFLQKIEPYVVSGDPIVQQFVLQALEEYPHVPNEWTERLIEKAVRSHGKHRAILWDLRNHSLSERALLLLIEGLKREKAGEARPYFNLLDNVEPALAIKYKAELKPYISNGTWELYELLLHGTKEEVWREYERMLALLEENVSYNDLQFRRTKKIAAALVRNGWMTEAEIDDILQAEKEEWFSFAGVFAVYAAGRLKLEKHIPLLASLLVKDDDILLEEVVSALLGFQSDAVVKAVAPYVEKQESVIFAISVLANTKSTLAVDVLKNAYRREMDDDIKSLLFEALCQQLSEEALPEINEYMEKRRNAAMIDTELIAYGFYRVMGIEHPNLEKWGQIALEKEKRYEQLQHQLPLKVPYRNVNKIGRNDPCPCGSGKKYKKCCGA
;
A
#
# COMPACT_ATOMS: atom_id res chain seq x y z
N MET A 1 -5.04 4.72 -19.90
CA MET A 1 -4.83 6.19 -20.00
C MET A 1 -6.06 7.00 -19.57
N ALA A 2 -7.29 6.59 -19.93
CA ALA A 2 -8.50 7.33 -19.57
C ALA A 2 -8.71 7.54 -18.06
N PHE A 3 -8.37 6.56 -17.22
CA PHE A 3 -8.50 6.66 -15.75
C PHE A 3 -7.68 7.83 -15.17
N LEU A 4 -6.37 7.87 -15.47
CA LEU A 4 -5.48 8.93 -14.94
C LEU A 4 -5.90 10.32 -15.42
N GLN A 5 -6.32 10.45 -16.68
CA GLN A 5 -6.80 11.73 -17.23
C GLN A 5 -8.04 12.26 -16.49
N LYS A 6 -8.95 11.38 -16.06
CA LYS A 6 -10.12 11.76 -15.26
C LYS A 6 -9.74 12.23 -13.85
N ILE A 7 -8.72 11.62 -13.24
CA ILE A 7 -8.29 11.93 -11.87
C ILE A 7 -7.41 13.17 -11.79
N GLU A 8 -6.55 13.41 -12.77
CA GLU A 8 -5.51 14.44 -12.74
C GLU A 8 -5.95 15.83 -12.23
N PRO A 9 -7.11 16.37 -12.66
CA PRO A 9 -7.58 17.68 -12.21
C PRO A 9 -7.88 17.74 -10.70
N TYR A 10 -8.18 16.59 -10.10
CA TYR A 10 -8.68 16.45 -8.73
C TYR A 10 -7.61 15.97 -7.74
N VAL A 11 -6.40 15.64 -8.19
CA VAL A 11 -5.27 15.20 -7.35
C VAL A 11 -5.01 16.14 -6.17
N VAL A 12 -5.17 17.45 -6.36
CA VAL A 12 -5.02 18.46 -5.30
C VAL A 12 -6.32 19.25 -5.16
N SER A 13 -7.45 18.54 -5.08
CA SER A 13 -8.77 19.16 -5.00
C SER A 13 -8.90 20.07 -3.77
N GLY A 14 -9.59 21.20 -3.93
CA GLY A 14 -10.02 22.05 -2.80
C GLY A 14 -11.24 21.49 -2.07
N ASP A 15 -11.98 20.59 -2.71
CA ASP A 15 -13.06 19.83 -2.10
C ASP A 15 -12.47 18.63 -1.34
N PRO A 16 -12.60 18.57 -0.01
CA PRO A 16 -11.99 17.52 0.81
C PRO A 16 -12.55 16.13 0.52
N ILE A 17 -13.84 16.01 0.15
CA ILE A 17 -14.48 14.73 -0.12
C ILE A 17 -14.00 14.18 -1.46
N VAL A 18 -13.92 15.04 -2.48
CA VAL A 18 -13.32 14.66 -3.77
C VAL A 18 -11.84 14.31 -3.59
N GLN A 19 -11.10 15.06 -2.76
CA GLN A 19 -9.69 14.76 -2.48
C GLN A 19 -9.52 13.37 -1.87
N GLN A 20 -10.38 13.01 -0.91
CA GLN A 20 -10.32 11.71 -0.22
C GLN A 20 -10.69 10.57 -1.17
N PHE A 21 -11.74 10.72 -1.98
CA PHE A 21 -12.09 9.75 -3.01
C PHE A 21 -10.93 9.52 -4.00
N VAL A 22 -10.27 10.60 -4.44
CA VAL A 22 -9.10 10.49 -5.33
C VAL A 22 -7.94 9.76 -4.67
N LEU A 23 -7.68 10.03 -3.39
CA LEU A 23 -6.62 9.34 -2.65
C LEU A 23 -6.91 7.84 -2.50
N GLN A 24 -8.15 7.46 -2.16
CA GLN A 24 -8.59 6.07 -2.11
C GLN A 24 -8.43 5.37 -3.47
N ALA A 25 -8.82 6.03 -4.56
CA ALA A 25 -8.68 5.48 -5.91
C ALA A 25 -7.23 5.32 -6.38
N LEU A 26 -6.27 5.98 -5.72
CA LEU A 26 -4.84 5.92 -6.03
C LEU A 26 -4.04 5.03 -5.06
N GLU A 27 -4.57 4.71 -3.88
CA GLU A 27 -3.84 4.03 -2.79
C GLU A 27 -3.17 2.72 -3.22
N GLU A 28 -3.88 1.92 -4.02
CA GLU A 28 -3.39 0.64 -4.56
C GLU A 28 -3.02 0.71 -6.04
N TYR A 29 -3.20 1.86 -6.69
CA TYR A 29 -2.90 1.98 -8.11
C TYR A 29 -1.37 1.97 -8.33
N PRO A 30 -0.81 1.03 -9.11
CA PRO A 30 0.64 0.75 -9.10
C PRO A 30 1.51 1.77 -9.86
N HIS A 31 0.92 2.64 -10.67
CA HIS A 31 1.65 3.51 -11.61
C HIS A 31 1.28 4.98 -11.46
N VAL A 32 1.17 5.47 -10.22
CA VAL A 32 0.87 6.89 -9.97
C VAL A 32 2.04 7.76 -10.47
N PRO A 33 1.78 8.81 -11.27
CA PRO A 33 2.83 9.72 -11.71
C PRO A 33 3.55 10.42 -10.55
N ASN A 34 4.88 10.47 -10.58
CA ASN A 34 5.68 11.11 -9.52
C ASN A 34 5.30 12.58 -9.28
N GLU A 35 4.93 13.32 -10.33
CA GLU A 35 4.47 14.71 -10.21
C GLU A 35 3.24 14.85 -9.28
N TRP A 36 2.37 13.85 -9.26
CA TRP A 36 1.18 13.86 -8.40
C TRP A 36 1.57 13.65 -6.94
N THR A 37 2.50 12.72 -6.68
CA THR A 37 3.11 12.54 -5.35
C THR A 37 3.78 13.83 -4.88
N GLU A 38 4.54 14.52 -5.75
CA GLU A 38 5.15 15.81 -5.44
C GLU A 38 4.12 16.86 -5.03
N ARG A 39 3.05 17.01 -5.82
CA ARG A 39 1.96 17.96 -5.57
C ARG A 39 1.22 17.66 -4.25
N LEU A 40 0.99 16.39 -3.94
CA LEU A 40 0.34 15.94 -2.71
C LEU A 40 1.20 16.20 -1.47
N ILE A 41 2.51 15.89 -1.54
CA ILE A 41 3.45 16.21 -0.45
C ILE A 41 3.57 17.73 -0.27
N GLU A 42 3.66 18.49 -1.36
CA GLU A 42 3.72 19.96 -1.30
C GLU A 42 2.47 20.54 -0.61
N LYS A 43 1.27 20.04 -0.93
CA LYS A 43 0.02 20.42 -0.24
C LYS A 43 0.11 20.10 1.25
N ALA A 44 0.55 18.90 1.62
CA ALA A 44 0.67 18.49 3.02
C ALA A 44 1.64 19.40 3.79
N VAL A 45 2.84 19.65 3.26
CA VAL A 45 3.86 20.51 3.86
C VAL A 45 3.39 21.96 4.02
N ARG A 46 2.70 22.51 3.02
CA ARG A 46 2.20 23.91 3.05
C ARG A 46 0.98 24.10 3.93
N SER A 47 0.27 23.03 4.27
CA SER A 47 -0.97 23.09 5.06
C SER A 47 -0.76 23.31 6.57
N HIS A 48 0.51 23.37 7.04
CA HIS A 48 0.85 23.49 8.46
C HIS A 48 0.12 22.46 9.34
N GLY A 49 0.14 21.19 8.91
CA GLY A 49 -0.45 20.05 9.62
C GLY A 49 -1.92 19.74 9.29
N LYS A 50 -2.66 20.65 8.64
CA LYS A 50 -4.09 20.45 8.31
C LYS A 50 -4.36 19.33 7.30
N HIS A 51 -3.41 19.05 6.42
CA HIS A 51 -3.52 18.01 5.40
C HIS A 51 -2.46 16.93 5.55
N ARG A 52 -1.97 16.71 6.78
CA ARG A 52 -0.99 15.65 7.07
C ARG A 52 -1.52 14.24 6.78
N ALA A 53 -2.85 14.06 6.82
CA ALA A 53 -3.49 12.78 6.57
C ALA A 53 -3.14 12.22 5.18
N ILE A 54 -2.99 13.12 4.19
CA ILE A 54 -2.61 12.79 2.81
C ILE A 54 -1.35 11.92 2.76
N LEU A 55 -0.40 12.12 3.67
CA LEU A 55 0.87 11.39 3.66
C LEU A 55 0.71 9.91 3.95
N TRP A 56 -0.36 9.48 4.62
CA TRP A 56 -0.64 8.06 4.87
C TRP A 56 -1.00 7.32 3.58
N ASP A 57 -1.72 7.99 2.68
CA ASP A 57 -2.20 7.43 1.42
C ASP A 57 -1.06 7.29 0.39
N LEU A 58 0.10 7.94 0.63
CA LEU A 58 1.26 7.88 -0.26
C LEU A 58 2.21 6.71 0.03
N ARG A 59 1.84 5.81 0.95
CA ARG A 59 2.72 4.71 1.42
C ARG A 59 3.24 3.80 0.31
N ASN A 60 2.52 3.68 -0.80
CA ASN A 60 2.89 2.85 -1.95
C ASN A 60 3.50 3.65 -3.11
N HIS A 61 3.55 4.98 -3.01
CA HIS A 61 4.04 5.83 -4.08
C HIS A 61 5.57 5.85 -4.12
N SER A 62 6.13 5.88 -5.33
CA SER A 62 7.54 6.19 -5.53
C SER A 62 7.83 7.66 -5.22
N LEU A 63 9.03 7.91 -4.71
CA LEU A 63 9.51 9.26 -4.40
C LEU A 63 10.54 9.70 -5.45
N SER A 64 10.23 10.77 -6.17
CA SER A 64 11.22 11.51 -6.96
C SER A 64 12.19 12.28 -6.06
N GLU A 65 13.27 12.79 -6.63
CA GLU A 65 14.19 13.68 -5.94
C GLU A 65 13.47 14.91 -5.35
N ARG A 66 12.57 15.52 -6.13
CA ARG A 66 11.79 16.67 -5.68
C ARG A 66 10.83 16.31 -4.55
N ALA A 67 10.16 15.16 -4.63
CA ALA A 67 9.29 14.65 -3.57
C ALA A 67 10.08 14.46 -2.26
N LEU A 68 11.29 13.90 -2.33
CA LEU A 68 12.18 13.75 -1.17
C LEU A 68 12.58 15.09 -0.57
N LEU A 69 12.94 16.09 -1.38
CA LEU A 69 13.30 17.41 -0.89
C LEU A 69 12.14 18.09 -0.14
N LEU A 70 10.90 17.98 -0.66
CA LEU A 70 9.70 18.45 0.03
C LEU A 70 9.46 17.70 1.35
N LEU A 71 9.70 16.39 1.36
CA LEU A 71 9.57 15.57 2.56
C LEU A 71 10.57 15.99 3.65
N ILE A 72 11.83 16.25 3.28
CA ILE A 72 12.88 16.77 4.17
C ILE A 72 12.49 18.15 4.72
N GLU A 73 11.91 19.02 3.88
CA GLU A 73 11.40 20.32 4.31
C GLU A 73 10.29 20.16 5.38
N GLY A 74 9.35 19.25 5.16
CA GLY A 74 8.31 18.92 6.13
C GLY A 74 8.88 18.39 7.46
N LEU A 75 9.81 17.44 7.39
CA LEU A 75 10.50 16.88 8.56
C LEU A 75 11.23 17.94 9.41
N LYS A 76 11.77 18.98 8.78
CA LYS A 76 12.47 20.08 9.47
C LYS A 76 11.51 21.08 10.13
N ARG A 77 10.29 21.22 9.59
CA ARG A 77 9.28 22.18 10.05
C ARG A 77 8.40 21.63 11.17
N GLU A 78 8.13 20.33 11.14
CA GLU A 78 7.21 19.67 12.07
C GLU A 78 7.82 19.39 13.44
N LYS A 79 6.98 19.41 14.48
CA LYS A 79 7.39 18.98 15.83
C LYS A 79 7.61 17.46 15.83
N ALA A 80 8.52 16.97 16.68
CA ALA A 80 8.92 15.56 16.72
C ALA A 80 7.76 14.53 16.83
N GLY A 81 6.64 14.89 17.45
CA GLY A 81 5.45 14.03 17.55
C GLY A 81 4.49 14.07 16.34
N GLU A 82 4.59 15.10 15.50
CA GLU A 82 3.70 15.34 14.35
C GLU A 82 4.35 14.91 13.02
N ALA A 83 5.66 14.66 13.04
CA ALA A 83 6.45 14.24 11.88
C ALA A 83 6.27 12.76 11.48
N ARG A 84 5.52 11.93 12.25
CA ARG A 84 5.40 10.48 12.00
C ARG A 84 4.98 10.10 10.57
N PRO A 85 3.98 10.74 9.94
CA PRO A 85 3.61 10.41 8.56
C PRO A 85 4.77 10.65 7.57
N TYR A 86 5.59 11.67 7.81
CA TYR A 86 6.77 11.94 6.99
C TYR A 86 7.84 10.86 7.13
N PHE A 87 8.06 10.37 8.36
CA PHE A 87 9.02 9.30 8.62
C PHE A 87 8.68 8.02 7.86
N ASN A 88 7.39 7.64 7.82
CA ASN A 88 6.97 6.42 7.14
C ASN A 88 7.25 6.47 5.63
N LEU A 89 7.21 7.65 5.01
CA LEU A 89 7.54 7.81 3.60
C LEU A 89 9.04 7.71 3.32
N LEU A 90 9.91 7.88 4.32
CA LEU A 90 11.36 7.68 4.12
C LEU A 90 11.71 6.25 3.72
N ASP A 91 10.86 5.28 4.06
CA ASP A 91 11.04 3.89 3.66
C ASP A 91 10.90 3.69 2.14
N ASN A 92 10.25 4.62 1.43
CA ASN A 92 10.13 4.60 -0.03
C ASN A 92 11.31 5.26 -0.75
N VAL A 93 12.27 5.83 -0.01
CA VAL A 93 13.43 6.47 -0.61
C VAL A 93 14.38 5.42 -1.18
N GLU A 94 14.74 5.59 -2.45
CA GLU A 94 15.71 4.75 -3.14
C GLU A 94 17.13 4.97 -2.56
N PRO A 95 17.95 3.91 -2.43
CA PRO A 95 19.28 4.01 -1.83
C PRO A 95 20.17 5.12 -2.42
N ALA A 96 20.17 5.28 -3.75
CA ALA A 96 20.97 6.31 -4.43
C ALA A 96 20.58 7.73 -4.00
N LEU A 97 19.28 8.00 -3.89
CA LEU A 97 18.77 9.29 -3.42
C LEU A 97 19.07 9.50 -1.93
N ALA A 98 18.89 8.46 -1.12
CA ALA A 98 19.21 8.55 0.31
C ALA A 98 20.70 8.89 0.54
N ILE A 99 21.62 8.28 -0.22
CA ILE A 99 23.06 8.59 -0.14
C ILE A 99 23.36 10.01 -0.63
N LYS A 100 22.74 10.45 -1.71
CA LYS A 100 22.89 11.83 -2.23
C LYS A 100 22.53 12.90 -1.17
N TYR A 101 21.50 12.63 -0.35
CA TYR A 101 21.02 13.53 0.71
C TYR A 101 21.31 13.02 2.12
N LYS A 102 22.42 12.29 2.30
CA LYS A 102 22.78 11.63 3.56
C LYS A 102 22.91 12.62 4.72
N ALA A 103 23.44 13.82 4.49
CA ALA A 103 23.63 14.81 5.55
C ALA A 103 22.31 15.27 6.17
N GLU A 104 21.29 15.48 5.34
CA GLU A 104 19.96 15.92 5.72
C GLU A 104 19.12 14.79 6.32
N LEU A 105 19.32 13.55 5.85
CA LEU A 105 18.55 12.38 6.28
C LEU A 105 19.15 11.65 7.49
N LYS A 106 20.42 11.90 7.82
CA LYS A 106 21.14 11.29 8.95
C LYS A 106 20.36 11.30 10.28
N PRO A 107 19.63 12.37 10.66
CA PRO A 107 18.87 12.37 11.91
C PRO A 107 17.67 11.41 11.94
N TYR A 108 17.22 10.98 10.75
CA TYR A 108 15.94 10.29 10.58
C TYR A 108 16.08 8.82 10.14
N ILE A 109 17.27 8.42 9.67
CA ILE A 109 17.56 7.08 9.16
C ILE A 109 18.60 6.40 10.06
N SER A 110 18.37 5.12 10.38
CA SER A 110 19.24 4.33 11.25
C SER A 110 20.60 4.00 10.60
N ASN A 111 21.65 3.81 11.40
CA ASN A 111 22.98 3.40 10.90
C ASN A 111 22.93 2.09 10.11
N GLY A 112 22.16 1.09 10.55
CA GLY A 112 22.02 -0.18 9.82
C GLY A 112 21.33 -0.02 8.47
N THR A 113 20.47 0.99 8.30
CA THR A 113 19.87 1.32 7.00
C THR A 113 20.91 1.93 6.06
N TRP A 114 21.83 2.75 6.57
CA TRP A 114 22.93 3.30 5.77
C TRP A 114 23.88 2.21 5.27
N GLU A 115 24.28 1.27 6.14
CA GLU A 115 25.11 0.13 5.78
C GLU A 115 24.46 -0.72 4.68
N LEU A 116 23.15 -0.96 4.80
CA LEU A 116 22.38 -1.63 3.76
C LEU A 116 22.42 -0.85 2.43
N TYR A 117 22.22 0.47 2.45
CA TYR A 117 22.23 1.27 1.21
C TYR A 117 23.58 1.26 0.50
N GLU A 118 24.69 1.32 1.24
CA GLU A 118 26.03 1.18 0.66
C GLU A 118 26.19 -0.21 -0.01
N LEU A 119 25.76 -1.29 0.67
CA LEU A 119 25.78 -2.64 0.11
C LEU A 119 24.94 -2.74 -1.17
N LEU A 120 23.74 -2.17 -1.20
CA LEU A 120 22.85 -2.25 -2.37
C LEU A 120 23.36 -1.45 -3.58
N LEU A 121 24.20 -0.45 -3.38
CA LEU A 121 24.76 0.39 -4.45
C LEU A 121 26.13 -0.07 -4.93
N HIS A 122 26.94 -0.65 -4.05
CA HIS A 122 28.35 -0.92 -4.31
C HIS A 122 28.76 -2.38 -4.08
N GLY A 123 27.88 -3.21 -3.51
CA GLY A 123 28.12 -4.62 -3.27
C GLY A 123 28.14 -5.45 -4.55
N THR A 124 28.84 -6.58 -4.47
CA THR A 124 28.84 -7.63 -5.51
C THR A 124 27.54 -8.44 -5.49
N LYS A 125 27.28 -9.21 -6.56
CA LYS A 125 26.14 -10.13 -6.63
C LYS A 125 26.11 -11.07 -5.42
N GLU A 126 27.26 -11.64 -5.09
CA GLU A 126 27.43 -12.63 -4.02
C GLU A 126 27.19 -12.02 -2.64
N GLU A 127 27.66 -10.79 -2.39
CA GLU A 127 27.45 -10.10 -1.11
C GLU A 127 25.98 -9.75 -0.88
N VAL A 128 25.27 -9.29 -1.91
CA VAL A 128 23.85 -8.94 -1.82
C VAL A 128 22.98 -10.18 -1.67
N TRP A 129 23.28 -11.28 -2.38
CA TRP A 129 22.60 -12.56 -2.18
C TRP A 129 22.84 -13.13 -0.79
N ARG A 130 24.08 -13.09 -0.28
CA ARG A 130 24.38 -13.55 1.09
C ARG A 130 23.59 -12.75 2.13
N GLU A 131 23.48 -11.44 1.94
CA GLU A 131 22.68 -10.60 2.83
C GLU A 131 21.19 -10.90 2.71
N TYR A 132 20.69 -11.17 1.51
CA TYR A 132 19.31 -11.59 1.26
C TYR A 132 18.98 -12.89 2.01
N GLU A 133 19.80 -13.94 1.83
CA GLU A 133 19.64 -15.23 2.50
C GLU A 133 19.70 -15.09 4.03
N ARG A 134 20.65 -14.27 4.54
CA ARG A 134 20.74 -13.98 5.97
C ARG A 134 19.46 -13.33 6.51
N MET A 135 18.89 -12.38 5.76
CA MET A 135 17.68 -11.67 6.17
C MET A 135 16.42 -12.55 6.04
N LEU A 136 16.36 -13.42 5.03
CA LEU A 136 15.33 -14.46 4.92
C LEU A 136 15.35 -15.38 6.15
N ALA A 137 16.51 -15.95 6.49
CA ALA A 137 16.65 -16.81 7.66
C ALA A 137 16.19 -16.13 8.95
N LEU A 138 16.50 -14.84 9.12
CA LEU A 138 16.02 -14.05 10.27
C LEU A 138 14.50 -13.87 10.29
N LEU A 139 13.86 -13.71 9.12
CA LEU A 139 12.40 -13.59 9.04
C LEU A 139 11.72 -14.91 9.41
N GLU A 140 12.26 -16.04 8.95
CA GLU A 140 11.75 -17.38 9.25
C GLU A 140 11.94 -17.78 10.72
N GLU A 141 13.05 -17.39 11.34
CA GLU A 141 13.35 -17.73 12.74
C GLU A 141 12.55 -16.88 13.75
N ASN A 142 12.00 -15.74 13.32
CA ASN A 142 11.30 -14.85 14.23
C ASN A 142 9.97 -15.44 14.69
N VAL A 143 9.80 -15.52 16.01
CA VAL A 143 8.53 -15.90 16.65
C VAL A 143 7.38 -14.93 16.33
N SER A 144 7.69 -13.69 15.97
CA SER A 144 6.70 -12.66 15.63
C SER A 144 7.13 -11.85 14.41
N TYR A 145 6.18 -11.47 13.55
CA TYR A 145 6.40 -10.62 12.39
C TYR A 145 7.21 -9.36 12.73
N ASN A 146 8.25 -9.09 11.92
CA ASN A 146 9.12 -7.93 12.06
C ASN A 146 9.08 -7.08 10.79
N ASP A 147 8.18 -6.10 10.79
CA ASP A 147 7.95 -5.18 9.68
C ASP A 147 9.23 -4.47 9.17
N LEU A 148 10.11 -4.03 10.07
CA LEU A 148 11.35 -3.38 9.67
C LEU A 148 12.27 -4.36 8.91
N GLN A 149 12.37 -5.60 9.37
CA GLN A 149 13.18 -6.61 8.68
C GLN A 149 12.54 -7.01 7.35
N PHE A 150 11.22 -7.15 7.29
CA PHE A 150 10.51 -7.44 6.04
C PHE A 150 10.79 -6.36 4.99
N ARG A 151 10.61 -5.09 5.35
CA ARG A 151 10.86 -3.96 4.44
C ARG A 151 12.31 -3.85 3.99
N ARG A 152 13.28 -4.13 4.87
CA ARG A 152 14.71 -4.20 4.50
C ARG A 152 14.98 -5.35 3.54
N THR A 153 14.40 -6.52 3.77
CA THR A 153 14.54 -7.69 2.90
C THR A 153 13.93 -7.45 1.53
N LYS A 154 12.76 -6.80 1.49
CA LYS A 154 12.10 -6.35 0.25
C LYS A 154 13.00 -5.42 -0.57
N LYS A 155 13.73 -4.49 0.07
CA LYS A 155 14.69 -3.62 -0.63
C LYS A 155 15.89 -4.40 -1.20
N ILE A 156 16.32 -5.47 -0.53
CA ILE A 156 17.37 -6.36 -1.05
C ILE A 156 16.84 -7.12 -2.26
N ALA A 157 15.66 -7.73 -2.17
CA ALA A 157 15.00 -8.41 -3.30
C ALA A 157 14.81 -7.46 -4.50
N ALA A 158 14.38 -6.22 -4.25
CA ALA A 158 14.26 -5.19 -5.27
C ALA A 158 15.59 -4.91 -6.00
N ALA A 159 16.70 -4.89 -5.26
CA ALA A 159 18.03 -4.71 -5.85
C ALA A 159 18.48 -5.93 -6.66
N LEU A 160 18.25 -7.15 -6.15
CA LEU A 160 18.54 -8.38 -6.88
C LEU A 160 17.79 -8.42 -8.22
N VAL A 161 16.50 -8.08 -8.22
CA VAL A 161 15.67 -8.01 -9.42
C VAL A 161 16.16 -6.91 -10.37
N ARG A 162 16.35 -5.68 -9.88
CA ARG A 162 16.79 -4.54 -10.69
C ARG A 162 18.15 -4.76 -11.37
N ASN A 163 19.06 -5.45 -10.69
CA ASN A 163 20.39 -5.75 -11.21
C ASN A 163 20.42 -7.01 -12.10
N GLY A 164 19.27 -7.68 -12.32
CA GLY A 164 19.17 -8.93 -13.07
C GLY A 164 19.87 -10.11 -12.40
N TRP A 165 20.08 -10.04 -11.08
CA TRP A 165 20.76 -11.07 -10.30
C TRP A 165 19.83 -12.15 -9.77
N MET A 166 18.53 -11.83 -9.67
CA MET A 166 17.43 -12.78 -9.47
C MET A 166 16.69 -12.95 -10.79
N THR A 167 16.78 -14.14 -11.36
CA THR A 167 16.31 -14.51 -12.70
C THR A 167 14.93 -15.14 -12.63
N GLU A 168 14.24 -15.17 -13.78
CA GLU A 168 12.97 -15.88 -13.94
C GLU A 168 13.07 -17.36 -13.54
N ALA A 169 14.17 -18.04 -13.86
CA ALA A 169 14.39 -19.44 -13.49
C ALA A 169 14.51 -19.64 -11.98
N GLU A 170 15.24 -18.75 -11.27
CA GLU A 170 15.34 -18.81 -9.81
C GLU A 170 13.97 -18.55 -9.16
N ILE A 171 13.17 -17.63 -9.71
CA ILE A 171 11.81 -17.35 -9.25
C ILE A 171 10.90 -18.56 -9.48
N ASP A 172 10.98 -19.18 -10.66
CA ASP A 172 10.25 -20.42 -10.99
C ASP A 172 10.56 -21.52 -9.98
N ASP A 173 11.85 -21.75 -9.71
CA ASP A 173 12.31 -22.81 -8.82
C ASP A 173 11.78 -22.58 -7.39
N ILE A 174 11.83 -21.34 -6.89
CA ILE A 174 11.28 -20.99 -5.57
C ILE A 174 9.77 -21.24 -5.55
N LEU A 175 9.02 -20.69 -6.50
CA LEU A 175 7.55 -20.81 -6.53
C LEU A 175 7.09 -22.26 -6.74
N GLN A 176 7.85 -23.10 -7.46
CA GLN A 176 7.55 -24.53 -7.62
C GLN A 176 7.87 -25.35 -6.36
N ALA A 177 8.80 -24.87 -5.53
CA ALA A 177 9.13 -25.51 -4.25
C ALA A 177 8.07 -25.26 -3.18
N GLU A 178 7.28 -24.18 -3.30
CA GLU A 178 6.14 -23.88 -2.41
C GLU A 178 5.04 -24.95 -2.57
N LYS A 179 5.12 -25.99 -1.73
CA LYS A 179 4.19 -27.13 -1.71
C LYS A 179 3.45 -27.27 -0.38
N GLU A 180 3.83 -26.48 0.61
CA GLU A 180 3.32 -26.61 1.97
C GLU A 180 2.06 -25.76 2.18
N GLU A 181 1.40 -26.03 3.31
CA GLU A 181 0.27 -25.24 3.78
C GLU A 181 0.68 -23.77 4.00
N TRP A 182 1.89 -23.59 4.53
CA TRP A 182 2.55 -22.31 4.83
C TRP A 182 3.44 -21.86 3.68
N PHE A 183 3.40 -20.57 3.35
CA PHE A 183 4.20 -19.98 2.29
C PHE A 183 5.46 -19.36 2.89
N SER A 184 6.64 -19.72 2.37
CA SER A 184 7.89 -19.19 2.92
C SER A 184 8.07 -17.70 2.59
N PHE A 185 8.89 -16.98 3.36
CA PHE A 185 9.28 -15.61 2.99
C PHE A 185 10.04 -15.58 1.67
N ALA A 186 10.80 -16.64 1.33
CA ALA A 186 11.42 -16.76 0.02
C ALA A 186 10.35 -16.79 -1.09
N GLY A 187 9.27 -17.56 -0.90
CA GLY A 187 8.09 -17.56 -1.75
C GLY A 187 7.43 -16.19 -1.84
N VAL A 188 7.18 -15.52 -0.72
CA VAL A 188 6.59 -14.17 -0.68
C VAL A 188 7.40 -13.19 -1.53
N PHE A 189 8.73 -13.21 -1.39
CA PHE A 189 9.59 -12.34 -2.19
C PHE A 189 9.72 -12.80 -3.65
N ALA A 190 9.54 -14.08 -3.96
CA ALA A 190 9.44 -14.57 -5.33
C ALA A 190 8.15 -14.09 -6.01
N VAL A 191 7.01 -14.02 -5.30
CA VAL A 191 5.78 -13.37 -5.77
C VAL A 191 6.02 -11.90 -6.09
N TYR A 192 6.65 -11.17 -5.16
CA TYR A 192 7.06 -9.77 -5.38
C TYR A 192 7.94 -9.64 -6.64
N ALA A 193 8.95 -10.49 -6.78
CA ALA A 193 9.89 -10.48 -7.89
C ALA A 193 9.20 -10.77 -9.23
N ALA A 194 8.28 -11.75 -9.27
CA ALA A 194 7.49 -12.07 -10.46
C ALA A 194 6.66 -10.87 -10.94
N GLY A 195 6.03 -10.14 -10.02
CA GLY A 195 5.28 -8.91 -10.34
C GLY A 195 6.16 -7.76 -10.83
N ARG A 196 7.40 -7.67 -10.31
CA ARG A 196 8.39 -6.67 -10.71
C ARG A 196 8.98 -6.94 -12.10
N LEU A 197 9.26 -8.20 -12.41
CA LEU A 197 9.76 -8.64 -13.71
C LEU A 197 8.66 -8.78 -14.78
N LYS A 198 7.38 -8.58 -14.42
CA LYS A 198 6.23 -8.75 -15.33
C LYS A 198 6.16 -10.13 -15.95
N LEU A 199 6.37 -11.17 -15.13
CA LEU A 199 6.29 -12.56 -15.57
C LEU A 199 4.82 -13.00 -15.74
N GLU A 200 4.21 -12.70 -16.88
CA GLU A 200 2.78 -12.93 -17.14
C GLU A 200 2.36 -14.40 -16.97
N LYS A 201 3.28 -15.34 -17.20
CA LYS A 201 3.04 -16.78 -17.01
C LYS A 201 2.61 -17.14 -15.59
N HIS A 202 2.97 -16.33 -14.59
CA HIS A 202 2.63 -16.57 -13.19
C HIS A 202 1.28 -15.97 -12.79
N ILE A 203 0.61 -15.17 -13.63
CA ILE A 203 -0.69 -14.57 -13.29
C ILE A 203 -1.70 -15.62 -12.77
N PRO A 204 -1.87 -16.81 -13.39
CA PRO A 204 -2.76 -17.83 -12.85
C PRO A 204 -2.36 -18.34 -11.47
N LEU A 205 -1.07 -18.57 -11.23
CA LEU A 205 -0.56 -18.98 -9.93
C LEU A 205 -0.81 -17.89 -8.87
N LEU A 206 -0.47 -16.64 -9.18
CA LEU A 206 -0.68 -15.50 -8.28
C LEU A 206 -2.16 -15.33 -7.92
N ALA A 207 -3.07 -15.38 -8.90
CA ALA A 207 -4.52 -15.34 -8.64
C ALA A 207 -4.96 -16.50 -7.73
N SER A 208 -4.35 -17.69 -7.89
CA SER A 208 -4.64 -18.83 -7.04
C SER A 208 -4.20 -18.69 -5.59
N LEU A 209 -3.29 -17.77 -5.29
CA LEU A 209 -2.86 -17.50 -3.92
C LEU A 209 -3.82 -16.58 -3.15
N LEU A 210 -4.81 -15.96 -3.81
CA LEU A 210 -5.80 -15.08 -3.15
C LEU A 210 -6.69 -15.79 -2.11
N VAL A 211 -6.70 -17.13 -2.08
CA VAL A 211 -7.45 -17.94 -1.09
C VAL A 211 -6.61 -18.31 0.14
N LYS A 212 -5.33 -17.94 0.17
CA LYS A 212 -4.45 -18.21 1.31
C LYS A 212 -4.83 -17.31 2.48
N ASP A 213 -4.70 -17.83 3.69
CA ASP A 213 -4.92 -17.09 4.94
C ASP A 213 -3.56 -16.59 5.49
N ASP A 214 -2.93 -15.68 4.74
CA ASP A 214 -1.64 -15.06 5.08
C ASP A 214 -1.60 -13.62 4.58
N ASP A 215 -1.80 -12.67 5.49
CA ASP A 215 -1.88 -11.24 5.17
C ASP A 215 -0.64 -10.71 4.43
N ILE A 216 0.56 -11.18 4.80
CA ILE A 216 1.82 -10.70 4.21
C ILE A 216 1.91 -11.19 2.77
N LEU A 217 1.60 -12.46 2.54
CA LEU A 217 1.54 -13.02 1.20
C LEU A 217 0.49 -12.31 0.35
N LEU A 218 -0.72 -12.11 0.87
CA LEU A 218 -1.82 -11.51 0.13
C LEU A 218 -1.50 -10.07 -0.30
N GLU A 219 -0.86 -9.27 0.56
CA GLU A 219 -0.39 -7.93 0.18
C GLU A 219 0.57 -7.97 -1.02
N GLU A 220 1.53 -8.90 -1.04
CA GLU A 220 2.46 -9.03 -2.17
C GLU A 220 1.78 -9.60 -3.43
N VAL A 221 0.85 -10.54 -3.28
CA VAL A 221 0.07 -11.10 -4.39
C VAL A 221 -0.76 -10.01 -5.06
N VAL A 222 -1.50 -9.21 -4.29
CA VAL A 222 -2.29 -8.08 -4.79
C VAL A 222 -1.39 -7.08 -5.49
N SER A 223 -0.29 -6.67 -4.85
CA SER A 223 0.67 -5.73 -5.45
C SER A 223 1.26 -6.24 -6.77
N ALA A 224 1.63 -7.53 -6.83
CA ALA A 224 2.17 -8.16 -8.02
C ALA A 224 1.14 -8.21 -9.16
N LEU A 225 -0.08 -8.68 -8.88
CA LEU A 225 -1.19 -8.74 -9.84
C LEU A 225 -1.53 -7.36 -10.38
N LEU A 226 -1.70 -6.37 -9.50
CA LEU A 226 -2.00 -4.99 -9.90
C LEU A 226 -0.93 -4.43 -10.82
N GLY A 227 0.34 -4.75 -10.55
CA GLY A 227 1.46 -4.32 -11.37
C GLY A 227 1.31 -4.63 -12.86
N PHE A 228 0.62 -5.71 -13.26
CA PHE A 228 0.45 -6.07 -14.67
C PHE A 228 -0.55 -5.18 -15.42
N GLN A 229 -1.57 -4.63 -14.73
CA GLN A 229 -2.62 -3.80 -15.33
C GLN A 229 -3.17 -4.35 -16.66
N SER A 230 -3.62 -5.62 -16.68
CA SER A 230 -4.03 -6.30 -17.90
C SER A 230 -5.30 -7.14 -17.75
N ASP A 231 -5.98 -7.38 -18.87
CA ASP A 231 -7.16 -8.27 -18.92
C ASP A 231 -6.81 -9.72 -18.55
N ALA A 232 -5.54 -10.13 -18.66
CA ALA A 232 -5.10 -11.45 -18.20
C ALA A 232 -5.27 -11.59 -16.68
N VAL A 233 -4.95 -10.55 -15.92
CA VAL A 233 -5.21 -10.49 -14.47
C VAL A 233 -6.70 -10.58 -14.19
N VAL A 234 -7.51 -9.77 -14.90
CA VAL A 234 -8.96 -9.77 -14.72
C VAL A 234 -9.56 -11.16 -14.92
N LYS A 235 -9.16 -11.85 -16.00
CA LYS A 235 -9.62 -13.22 -16.30
C LYS A 235 -9.20 -14.23 -15.24
N ALA A 236 -7.97 -14.12 -14.74
CA ALA A 236 -7.45 -15.03 -13.72
C ALA A 236 -8.10 -14.80 -12.34
N VAL A 237 -8.42 -13.56 -12.00
CA VAL A 237 -8.98 -13.17 -10.70
C VAL A 237 -10.50 -13.31 -10.64
N ALA A 238 -11.21 -13.18 -11.76
CA ALA A 238 -12.69 -13.24 -11.79
C ALA A 238 -13.32 -14.42 -11.01
N PRO A 239 -12.80 -15.67 -11.08
CA PRO A 239 -13.36 -16.79 -10.32
C PRO A 239 -13.24 -16.66 -8.79
N TYR A 240 -12.36 -15.79 -8.30
CA TYR A 240 -12.08 -15.59 -6.87
C TYR A 240 -13.02 -14.57 -6.21
N VAL A 241 -13.83 -13.86 -7.00
CA VAL A 241 -14.88 -12.96 -6.49
C VAL A 241 -16.06 -13.75 -5.92
N GLU A 242 -16.28 -14.99 -6.37
CA GLU A 242 -17.39 -15.84 -5.90
C GLU A 242 -17.00 -16.70 -4.68
N LYS A 243 -15.78 -16.57 -4.16
CA LYS A 243 -15.27 -17.37 -3.04
C LYS A 243 -15.16 -16.52 -1.78
N GLN A 244 -15.74 -16.99 -0.68
CA GLN A 244 -15.80 -16.26 0.58
C GLN A 244 -14.40 -15.91 1.13
N GLU A 245 -13.45 -16.82 1.05
CA GLU A 245 -12.08 -16.62 1.54
C GLU A 245 -11.25 -15.60 0.73
N SER A 246 -11.62 -15.31 -0.53
CA SER A 246 -10.82 -14.44 -1.41
C SER A 246 -11.55 -13.21 -1.94
N VAL A 247 -12.86 -13.10 -1.72
CA VAL A 247 -13.72 -12.09 -2.36
C VAL A 247 -13.23 -10.66 -2.16
N ILE A 248 -12.78 -10.29 -0.95
CA ILE A 248 -12.32 -8.93 -0.64
C ILE A 248 -11.09 -8.57 -1.48
N PHE A 249 -10.06 -9.42 -1.48
CA PHE A 249 -8.84 -9.19 -2.25
C PHE A 249 -9.08 -9.28 -3.76
N ALA A 250 -9.95 -10.19 -4.21
CA ALA A 250 -10.33 -10.29 -5.62
C ALA A 250 -11.05 -9.02 -6.10
N ILE A 251 -11.96 -8.46 -5.30
CA ILE A 251 -12.61 -7.18 -5.58
C ILE A 251 -11.58 -6.05 -5.63
N SER A 252 -10.65 -5.95 -4.67
CA SER A 252 -9.58 -4.95 -4.67
C SER A 252 -8.73 -5.02 -5.95
N VAL A 253 -8.28 -6.21 -6.35
CA VAL A 253 -7.47 -6.39 -7.57
C VAL A 253 -8.26 -5.95 -8.81
N LEU A 254 -9.53 -6.32 -8.91
CA LEU A 254 -10.38 -5.92 -10.02
C LEU A 254 -10.68 -4.42 -10.02
N ALA A 255 -10.96 -3.82 -8.86
CA ALA A 255 -11.19 -2.39 -8.69
C ALA A 255 -9.99 -1.58 -9.18
N ASN A 256 -8.77 -2.08 -8.90
CA ASN A 256 -7.52 -1.38 -9.22
C ASN A 256 -6.86 -1.84 -10.53
N THR A 257 -7.43 -2.81 -11.24
CA THR A 257 -7.09 -3.14 -12.63
C THR A 257 -8.01 -2.37 -13.58
N LYS A 258 -7.54 -1.21 -14.07
CA LYS A 258 -8.39 -0.27 -14.80
C LYS A 258 -8.61 -0.71 -16.26
N SER A 259 -9.68 -1.47 -16.51
CA SER A 259 -10.04 -2.03 -17.82
C SER A 259 -11.55 -2.15 -17.99
N THR A 260 -12.04 -2.19 -19.23
CA THR A 260 -13.47 -2.43 -19.53
C THR A 260 -13.89 -3.82 -19.06
N LEU A 261 -13.03 -4.82 -19.20
CA LEU A 261 -13.32 -6.18 -18.74
C LEU A 261 -13.49 -6.24 -17.22
N ALA A 262 -12.70 -5.50 -16.45
CA ALA A 262 -12.86 -5.44 -14.99
C ALA A 262 -14.23 -4.85 -14.60
N VAL A 263 -14.69 -3.81 -15.31
CA VAL A 263 -16.02 -3.23 -15.11
C VAL A 263 -17.11 -4.29 -15.35
N ASP A 264 -17.02 -5.06 -16.43
CA ASP A 264 -18.00 -6.12 -16.72
C ASP A 264 -18.01 -7.22 -15.67
N VAL A 265 -16.83 -7.66 -15.21
CA VAL A 265 -16.72 -8.67 -14.14
C VAL A 265 -17.33 -8.16 -12.85
N LEU A 266 -16.99 -6.93 -12.43
CA LEU A 266 -17.53 -6.30 -11.22
C LEU A 266 -19.05 -6.13 -11.28
N LYS A 267 -19.60 -5.70 -12.43
CA LYS A 267 -21.06 -5.57 -12.62
C LYS A 267 -21.76 -6.91 -12.50
N ASN A 268 -21.19 -7.96 -13.11
CA ASN A 268 -21.77 -9.29 -13.03
C ASN A 268 -21.73 -9.85 -11.60
N ALA A 269 -20.64 -9.64 -10.88
CA ALA A 269 -20.55 -9.98 -9.46
C ALA A 269 -21.58 -9.20 -8.64
N TYR A 270 -21.67 -7.87 -8.81
CA TYR A 270 -22.64 -7.02 -8.11
C TYR A 270 -24.09 -7.50 -8.28
N ARG A 271 -24.48 -7.89 -9.49
CA ARG A 271 -25.85 -8.35 -9.80
C ARG A 271 -26.19 -9.68 -9.13
N ARG A 272 -25.20 -10.55 -8.91
CA ARG A 272 -25.38 -11.85 -8.26
C ARG A 272 -25.27 -11.79 -6.75
N GLU A 273 -24.53 -10.81 -6.23
CA GLU A 273 -24.25 -10.69 -4.79
C GLU A 273 -25.50 -10.33 -3.97
N MET A 274 -25.67 -11.07 -2.87
CA MET A 274 -26.78 -10.94 -1.95
C MET A 274 -26.34 -10.40 -0.58
N ASP A 275 -25.08 -10.61 -0.20
CA ASP A 275 -24.50 -10.07 1.03
C ASP A 275 -24.32 -8.54 0.93
N ASP A 276 -24.87 -7.80 1.90
CA ASP A 276 -24.86 -6.34 1.87
C ASP A 276 -23.46 -5.74 1.98
N ASP A 277 -22.58 -6.37 2.77
CA ASP A 277 -21.22 -5.88 3.00
C ASP A 277 -20.36 -6.10 1.73
N ILE A 278 -20.39 -7.30 1.14
CA ILE A 278 -19.70 -7.56 -0.13
C ILE A 278 -20.26 -6.72 -1.27
N LYS A 279 -21.58 -6.54 -1.33
CA LYS A 279 -22.20 -5.69 -2.35
C LYS A 279 -21.79 -4.23 -2.19
N SER A 280 -21.51 -3.76 -0.96
CA SER A 280 -20.95 -2.43 -0.72
C SER A 280 -19.53 -2.29 -1.26
N LEU A 281 -18.67 -3.30 -1.10
CA LEU A 281 -17.32 -3.32 -1.68
C LEU A 281 -17.37 -3.34 -3.22
N LEU A 282 -18.30 -4.09 -3.81
CA LEU A 282 -18.52 -4.09 -5.26
C LEU A 282 -19.01 -2.73 -5.77
N PHE A 283 -19.88 -2.04 -5.02
CA PHE A 283 -20.29 -0.68 -5.33
C PHE A 283 -19.09 0.29 -5.32
N GLU A 284 -18.24 0.21 -4.30
CA GLU A 284 -17.01 1.01 -4.23
C GLU A 284 -16.10 0.73 -5.43
N ALA A 285 -15.83 -0.56 -5.71
CA ALA A 285 -15.01 -0.98 -6.83
C ALA A 285 -15.53 -0.44 -8.18
N LEU A 286 -16.84 -0.46 -8.40
CA LEU A 286 -17.48 0.09 -9.59
C LEU A 286 -17.31 1.61 -9.69
N CYS A 287 -17.47 2.33 -8.58
CA CYS A 287 -17.20 3.78 -8.53
C CYS A 287 -15.73 4.09 -8.83
N GLN A 288 -14.80 3.32 -8.26
CA GLN A 288 -13.36 3.51 -8.45
C GLN A 288 -12.86 3.17 -9.87
N GLN A 289 -13.66 2.45 -10.68
CA GLN A 289 -13.36 2.25 -12.11
C GLN A 289 -13.58 3.53 -12.94
N LEU A 290 -14.34 4.51 -12.43
CA LEU A 290 -14.66 5.75 -13.15
C LEU A 290 -15.23 5.48 -14.55
N SER A 291 -16.17 4.53 -14.66
CA SER A 291 -16.82 4.15 -15.91
C SER A 291 -18.31 4.49 -15.88
N GLU A 292 -18.80 5.14 -16.94
CA GLU A 292 -20.23 5.40 -17.12
C GLU A 292 -21.03 4.10 -17.31
N GLU A 293 -20.39 3.03 -17.78
CA GLU A 293 -21.03 1.73 -17.98
C GLU A 293 -21.50 1.09 -16.66
N ALA A 294 -20.99 1.56 -15.52
CA ALA A 294 -21.38 1.11 -14.18
C ALA A 294 -22.51 1.96 -13.55
N LEU A 295 -22.96 3.04 -14.21
CA LEU A 295 -24.01 3.91 -13.70
C LEU A 295 -25.30 3.17 -13.28
N PRO A 296 -25.80 2.15 -14.02
CA PRO A 296 -27.01 1.45 -13.62
C PRO A 296 -26.87 0.80 -12.23
N GLU A 297 -25.77 0.10 -11.98
CA GLU A 297 -25.49 -0.56 -10.71
C GLU A 297 -25.25 0.45 -9.57
N ILE A 298 -24.49 1.52 -9.85
CA ILE A 298 -24.21 2.60 -8.89
C ILE A 298 -25.52 3.28 -8.46
N ASN A 299 -26.42 3.59 -9.40
CA ASN A 299 -27.70 4.22 -9.09
C ASN A 299 -28.62 3.29 -8.32
N GLU A 300 -28.73 2.04 -8.74
CA GLU A 300 -29.52 1.03 -8.02
C GLU A 300 -29.07 0.90 -6.56
N TYR A 301 -27.76 0.91 -6.32
CA TYR A 301 -27.21 0.83 -4.96
C TYR A 301 -27.65 2.03 -4.11
N MET A 302 -27.49 3.24 -4.65
CA MET A 302 -27.83 4.49 -3.95
C MET A 302 -29.33 4.65 -3.70
N GLU A 303 -30.19 4.12 -4.58
CA GLU A 303 -31.64 4.14 -4.40
C GLU A 303 -32.11 3.22 -3.27
N LYS A 304 -31.48 2.04 -3.13
CA LYS A 304 -31.88 1.04 -2.14
C LYS A 304 -31.53 1.41 -0.69
N ARG A 305 -30.76 2.49 -0.47
CA ARG A 305 -30.36 3.00 0.86
C ARG A 305 -29.92 1.90 1.82
N ARG A 306 -29.01 1.05 1.36
CA ARG A 306 -28.43 -0.03 2.16
C ARG A 306 -27.57 0.58 3.27
N ASN A 307 -27.55 -0.08 4.44
CA ASN A 307 -26.68 0.31 5.54
C ASN A 307 -25.33 -0.39 5.34
N ALA A 308 -24.34 0.31 4.80
CA ALA A 308 -22.99 -0.23 4.61
C ALA A 308 -22.12 0.11 5.82
N ALA A 309 -21.67 -0.90 6.57
CA ALA A 309 -20.77 -0.68 7.69
C ALA A 309 -19.30 -0.53 7.24
N MET A 310 -18.95 -1.11 6.07
CA MET A 310 -17.56 -1.20 5.61
C MET A 310 -17.06 0.05 4.87
N ILE A 311 -17.95 0.84 4.26
CA ILE A 311 -17.57 1.93 3.36
C ILE A 311 -18.37 3.22 3.64
N ASP A 312 -17.79 4.37 3.30
CA ASP A 312 -18.54 5.63 3.27
C ASP A 312 -19.23 5.82 1.91
N THR A 313 -20.44 5.29 1.80
CA THR A 313 -21.23 5.27 0.57
C THR A 313 -21.44 6.67 -0.03
N GLU A 314 -21.77 7.67 0.79
CA GLU A 314 -22.00 9.03 0.31
C GLU A 314 -20.73 9.70 -0.19
N LEU A 315 -19.58 9.46 0.47
CA LEU A 315 -18.29 9.94 0.00
C LEU A 315 -17.94 9.36 -1.37
N ILE A 316 -18.08 8.04 -1.51
CA ILE A 316 -17.74 7.31 -2.73
C ILE A 316 -18.64 7.75 -3.89
N ALA A 317 -19.95 7.82 -3.67
CA ALA A 317 -20.90 8.28 -4.68
C ALA A 317 -20.61 9.74 -5.09
N TYR A 318 -20.45 10.64 -4.10
CA TYR A 318 -20.14 12.04 -4.36
C TYR A 318 -18.85 12.18 -5.17
N GLY A 319 -17.78 11.50 -4.75
CA GLY A 319 -16.49 11.50 -5.43
C GLY A 319 -16.60 11.03 -6.88
N PHE A 320 -17.25 9.89 -7.13
CA PHE A 320 -17.48 9.36 -8.48
C PHE A 320 -18.17 10.39 -9.38
N TYR A 321 -19.33 10.90 -8.96
CA TYR A 321 -20.12 11.83 -9.77
C TYR A 321 -19.37 13.14 -10.06
N ARG A 322 -18.66 13.69 -9.06
CA ARG A 322 -17.88 14.92 -9.21
C ARG A 322 -16.66 14.75 -10.13
N VAL A 323 -15.96 13.63 -10.04
CA VAL A 323 -14.80 13.33 -10.90
C VAL A 323 -15.26 13.04 -12.34
N MET A 324 -16.39 12.36 -12.50
CA MET A 324 -16.96 12.05 -13.80
C MET A 324 -17.67 13.23 -14.46
N GLY A 325 -17.95 14.32 -13.72
CA GLY A 325 -18.68 15.47 -14.22
C GLY A 325 -20.14 15.17 -14.54
N ILE A 326 -20.74 14.20 -13.85
CA ILE A 326 -22.11 13.75 -14.07
C ILE A 326 -23.03 14.43 -13.05
N GLU A 327 -24.16 14.96 -13.51
CA GLU A 327 -25.16 15.55 -12.63
C GLU A 327 -26.03 14.46 -11.97
N HIS A 328 -26.37 14.64 -10.70
CA HIS A 328 -27.31 13.77 -9.99
C HIS A 328 -28.17 14.57 -8.99
N PRO A 329 -29.50 14.34 -8.89
CA PRO A 329 -30.39 15.13 -8.03
C PRO A 329 -30.01 15.13 -6.54
N ASN A 330 -29.41 14.04 -6.06
CA ASN A 330 -28.98 13.90 -4.65
C ASN A 330 -27.50 14.24 -4.41
N LEU A 331 -26.76 14.70 -5.43
CA LEU A 331 -25.31 14.88 -5.36
C LEU A 331 -24.88 15.78 -4.19
N GLU A 332 -25.45 16.99 -4.11
CA GLU A 332 -25.12 17.96 -3.06
C GLU A 332 -25.47 17.45 -1.66
N LYS A 333 -26.54 16.66 -1.55
CA LYS A 333 -26.94 16.05 -0.29
C LYS A 333 -25.90 15.01 0.17
N TRP A 334 -25.40 14.17 -0.74
CA TRP A 334 -24.35 13.20 -0.41
C TRP A 334 -23.06 13.88 0.01
N GLY A 335 -22.66 14.95 -0.69
CA GLY A 335 -21.50 15.75 -0.31
C GLY A 335 -21.61 16.35 1.10
N GLN A 336 -22.80 16.85 1.47
CA GLN A 336 -23.05 17.35 2.83
C GLN A 336 -22.94 16.25 3.89
N ILE A 337 -23.54 15.08 3.65
CA ILE A 337 -23.48 13.94 4.57
C ILE A 337 -22.02 13.48 4.77
N ALA A 338 -21.27 13.30 3.68
CA ALA A 338 -19.87 12.90 3.74
C ALA A 338 -19.01 13.93 4.51
N LEU A 339 -19.23 15.23 4.26
CA LEU A 339 -18.53 16.30 4.96
C LEU A 339 -18.86 16.36 6.46
N GLU A 340 -20.10 16.09 6.85
CA GLU A 340 -20.49 16.01 8.26
C GLU A 340 -19.86 14.81 8.95
N LYS A 341 -19.81 13.65 8.29
CA LYS A 341 -19.12 12.45 8.79
C LYS A 341 -17.63 12.74 9.01
N GLU A 342 -16.94 13.30 8.01
CA GLU A 342 -15.51 13.59 8.10
C GLU A 342 -15.20 14.55 9.27
N LYS A 343 -15.97 15.65 9.40
CA LYS A 343 -15.84 16.57 10.55
C LYS A 343 -16.03 15.87 11.89
N ARG A 344 -16.97 14.92 11.97
CA ARG A 344 -17.22 14.15 13.19
C ARG A 344 -16.04 13.22 13.51
N TYR A 345 -15.47 12.56 12.50
CA TYR A 345 -14.27 11.74 12.65
C TYR A 345 -13.07 12.56 13.13
N GLU A 346 -12.82 13.71 12.52
CA GLU A 346 -11.76 14.63 12.96
C GLU A 346 -11.96 15.04 14.42
N GLN A 347 -13.18 15.43 14.83
CA GLN A 347 -13.48 15.80 16.22
C GLN A 347 -13.23 14.66 17.20
N LEU A 348 -13.65 13.43 16.86
CA LEU A 348 -13.40 12.25 17.69
C LEU A 348 -11.91 11.95 17.82
N GLN A 349 -11.14 12.08 16.74
CA GLN A 349 -9.68 11.90 16.78
C GLN A 349 -8.98 12.93 17.68
N HIS A 350 -9.48 14.17 17.75
CA HIS A 350 -8.94 15.21 18.63
C HIS A 350 -9.36 15.01 20.11
N GLN A 351 -10.43 14.26 20.37
CA GLN A 351 -10.92 13.95 21.72
C GLN A 351 -10.34 12.66 22.29
N LEU A 352 -9.91 11.72 21.42
CA LEU A 352 -9.13 10.58 21.86
C LEU A 352 -7.81 11.09 22.45
N PRO A 353 -7.48 10.76 23.72
CA PRO A 353 -6.17 11.11 24.24
C PRO A 353 -5.13 10.55 23.28
N LEU A 354 -4.18 11.39 22.85
CA LEU A 354 -2.97 10.96 22.11
C LEU A 354 -2.59 9.61 22.71
N LYS A 355 -2.67 8.52 21.92
CA LYS A 355 -2.27 7.19 22.39
C LYS A 355 -0.94 7.41 23.09
N VAL A 356 -0.97 7.33 24.43
CA VAL A 356 0.22 7.55 25.24
C VAL A 356 1.23 6.60 24.62
N PRO A 357 2.38 7.08 24.10
CA PRO A 357 3.30 6.21 23.42
C PRO A 357 3.50 5.03 24.35
N TYR A 358 3.25 3.81 23.84
CA TYR A 358 3.39 2.59 24.62
C TYR A 358 4.75 2.67 25.31
N ARG A 359 4.75 3.02 26.60
CA ARG A 359 5.96 2.94 27.40
C ARG A 359 6.18 1.45 27.46
N ASN A 360 7.15 0.95 26.70
CA ASN A 360 7.71 -0.38 26.90
C ASN A 360 7.90 -0.53 28.42
N VAL A 361 6.98 -1.27 29.06
CA VAL A 361 7.04 -1.54 30.50
C VAL A 361 8.25 -2.44 30.78
N ASN A 362 8.77 -3.09 29.73
CA ASN A 362 10.04 -3.81 29.74
C ASN A 362 11.16 -2.98 29.12
N LYS A 363 11.58 -1.90 29.78
CA LYS A 363 12.93 -1.38 29.55
C LYS A 363 13.92 -2.38 30.12
N ILE A 364 14.47 -3.26 29.27
CA ILE A 364 15.57 -4.12 29.67
C ILE A 364 16.74 -3.22 30.10
N GLY A 365 17.17 -3.36 31.34
CA GLY A 365 18.27 -2.59 31.89
C GLY A 365 19.55 -2.93 31.13
N ARG A 366 20.42 -1.93 30.89
CA ARG A 366 21.74 -2.16 30.24
C ARG A 366 22.57 -3.27 30.90
N ASN A 367 22.32 -3.60 32.16
CA ASN A 367 23.00 -4.65 32.90
C ASN A 367 22.21 -5.96 33.04
N ASP A 368 20.98 -6.04 32.54
CA ASP A 368 20.12 -7.22 32.64
C ASP A 368 20.59 -8.31 31.66
N PRO A 369 20.25 -9.59 31.91
CA PRO A 369 20.49 -10.67 30.96
C PRO A 369 19.90 -10.32 29.59
N CYS A 370 20.70 -10.52 28.55
CA CYS A 370 20.30 -10.21 27.19
C CYS A 370 19.20 -11.18 26.73
N PRO A 371 18.09 -10.68 26.18
CA PRO A 371 16.92 -11.52 25.85
C PRO A 371 17.18 -12.48 24.68
N CYS A 372 18.29 -12.32 23.95
CA CYS A 372 18.71 -13.24 22.88
C CYS A 372 19.26 -14.59 23.39
N GLY A 373 19.16 -14.88 24.69
CA GLY A 373 19.59 -16.16 25.26
C GLY A 373 21.12 -16.33 25.37
N SER A 374 21.92 -15.32 25.05
CA SER A 374 23.40 -15.41 25.04
C SER A 374 24.07 -15.54 26.42
N GLY A 375 23.30 -15.40 27.51
CA GLY A 375 23.81 -15.37 28.89
C GLY A 375 24.62 -14.12 29.27
N LYS A 376 24.83 -13.17 28.33
CA LYS A 376 25.57 -11.91 28.56
C LYS A 376 24.64 -10.78 29.01
N LYS A 377 25.20 -9.70 29.58
CA LYS A 377 24.45 -8.47 29.88
C LYS A 377 24.07 -7.72 28.61
N TYR A 378 22.89 -7.08 28.56
CA TYR A 378 22.36 -6.39 27.37
C TYR A 378 23.37 -5.43 26.72
N LYS A 379 24.04 -4.57 27.49
CA LYS A 379 25.06 -3.61 26.98
C LYS A 379 26.32 -4.24 26.36
N LYS A 380 26.52 -5.55 26.52
CA LYS A 380 27.68 -6.29 25.99
C LYS A 380 27.26 -7.28 24.89
N CYS A 381 26.03 -7.18 24.40
CA CYS A 381 25.48 -8.06 23.38
C CYS A 381 24.57 -7.24 22.45
N CYS A 382 23.25 -7.36 22.55
CA CYS A 382 22.31 -6.66 21.65
C CYS A 382 22.23 -5.14 21.87
N GLY A 383 22.76 -4.61 22.99
CA GLY A 383 22.84 -3.18 23.27
C GLY A 383 24.24 -2.59 23.11
N ALA A 384 25.12 -3.26 22.35
CA ALA A 384 26.47 -2.80 22.00
C ALA A 384 26.46 -1.89 20.77
#